data_AF-A0A0Q9MPH6-F1
#
_entry.id   AF-A0A0Q9MPH6-F1
#
_cell.length_a   1.000
_cell.length_b   1.000
_cell.length_c   1.000
_cell.angle_alpha   90.00
_cell.angle_beta   90.00
_cell.angle_gamma   90.00
#
_symmetry.space_group_name_H-M   'P 1'
#
loop_
_entity.id
_entity.type
_entity.pdbx_description
1 polymer ?
#
loop_
_entity_poly.entity_id
_entity_poly.type
_entity_poly.pdbx_seq_one_letter_code
_entity_poly.pdbx_strand_id
1 'polypeptide(L)' 'MISFQVGEGSRQISRAYGHDVSMDAQLFPPAAVIEDLANAGFTMVAQMSREPGPRETSPQAVLLAQRPA' A
#
# COMPACT_ATOMS: atom_id res chain seq x y z
N MET A 1 -0.53 -0.49 11.90
CA MET A 1 0.31 0.14 10.87
C MET A 1 0.21 -0.72 9.63
N ILE A 2 0.02 -0.12 8.46
CA ILE A 2 -0.02 -0.81 7.17
C ILE A 2 0.91 -0.12 6.18
N SER A 3 1.47 -0.89 5.25
CA SER A 3 2.30 -0.38 4.17
C SER A 3 1.91 -1.04 2.85
N PHE A 4 1.86 -0.26 1.78
CA PHE A 4 1.40 -0.73 0.48
C PHE A 4 2.01 0.06 -0.67
N GLN A 5 1.93 -0.53 -1.86
CA GLN A 5 2.33 0.10 -3.11
C GLN A 5 1.26 1.09 -3.55
N VAL A 6 1.67 2.32 -3.85
CA VAL A 6 0.81 3.39 -4.32
C VAL A 6 0.54 3.24 -5.80
N GLY A 7 -0.73 3.35 -6.18
CA GLY A 7 -1.19 3.34 -7.56
C GLY A 7 -2.65 2.91 -7.62
N GLU A 8 -3.12 2.60 -8.81
CA GLU A 8 -4.48 2.13 -9.07
C GLU A 8 -4.44 0.78 -9.79
N GLY A 9 -5.43 -0.06 -9.51
CA GLY A 9 -5.62 -1.34 -10.18
C GLY A 9 -4.61 -2.41 -9.78
N SER A 10 -4.37 -3.35 -10.71
CA SER A 10 -3.54 -4.52 -10.47
C SER A 10 -2.38 -4.63 -11.45
N ARG A 11 -1.31 -5.28 -11.01
CA ARG A 11 -0.17 -5.62 -11.85
C ARG A 11 0.21 -7.08 -11.73
N GLN A 12 0.18 -7.78 -12.87
CA GLN A 12 0.72 -9.14 -13.03
C GLN A 12 2.22 -9.18 -12.75
N ILE A 13 2.64 -10.19 -12.00
CA ILE A 13 4.03 -10.51 -11.68
C ILE A 13 4.23 -11.97 -12.04
N SER A 14 5.10 -12.20 -13.05
CA SER A 14 5.45 -13.52 -13.54
C SER A 14 6.76 -14.08 -12.95
N ARG A 15 7.58 -13.23 -12.32
CA ARG A 15 8.84 -13.62 -11.68
C ARG A 15 9.12 -12.79 -10.43
N ALA A 16 9.35 -13.45 -9.31
CA ALA A 16 9.71 -12.84 -8.03
C ALA A 16 10.47 -13.85 -7.17
N TYR A 17 11.18 -13.38 -6.14
CA TYR A 17 11.85 -14.27 -5.17
C TYR A 17 12.79 -15.32 -5.79
N GLY A 18 13.40 -14.99 -6.93
CA GLY A 18 14.35 -15.88 -7.64
C GLY A 18 13.71 -16.97 -8.50
N HIS A 19 12.38 -17.04 -8.63
CA HIS A 19 11.68 -18.07 -9.40
C HIS A 19 10.44 -17.52 -10.12
N ASP A 20 9.86 -18.34 -11.00
CA ASP A 20 8.63 -17.99 -11.71
C ASP A 20 7.43 -18.07 -10.77
N VAL A 21 6.55 -17.08 -10.84
CA VAL A 21 5.36 -16.95 -9.99
C VAL A 21 4.17 -16.54 -10.85
N SER A 22 2.95 -16.70 -10.33
CA SER A 22 1.74 -16.10 -10.90
C SER A 22 1.05 -15.32 -9.79
N MET A 23 1.26 -14.01 -9.77
CA MET A 23 0.76 -13.12 -8.71
C MET A 23 0.25 -11.81 -9.31
N ASP A 24 -0.80 -11.26 -8.71
CA ASP A 24 -1.24 -9.90 -8.99
C ASP A 24 -0.96 -9.02 -7.78
N ALA A 25 -0.16 -7.97 -7.96
CA ALA A 25 -0.02 -6.91 -6.97
C ALA A 25 -1.21 -5.95 -7.12
N GLN A 26 -2.01 -5.79 -6.06
CA GLN A 26 -3.04 -4.75 -5.98
C GLN A 26 -2.42 -3.48 -5.41
N LEU A 27 -2.61 -2.36 -6.11
CA LEU A 27 -2.11 -1.06 -5.72
C LEU A 27 -3.28 -0.21 -5.24
N PHE A 28 -3.01 0.67 -4.27
CA PHE A 28 -4.05 1.48 -3.65
C PHE A 28 -3.66 2.96 -3.60
N PRO A 29 -4.59 3.88 -3.93
CA PRO A 29 -4.41 5.30 -3.64
C PRO A 29 -4.40 5.49 -2.11
N PRO A 30 -3.42 6.21 -1.53
CA PRO A 30 -3.38 6.44 -0.08
C PRO A 30 -4.66 7.06 0.47
N ALA A 31 -5.27 7.97 -0.28
CA ALA A 31 -6.52 8.62 0.13
C ALA A 31 -7.68 7.61 0.30
N ALA A 32 -7.80 6.63 -0.62
CA ALA A 32 -8.84 5.61 -0.53
C ALA A 32 -8.66 4.72 0.71
N VAL A 33 -7.42 4.31 1.01
CA VAL A 33 -7.13 3.50 2.21
C VAL A 33 -7.36 4.28 3.50
N ILE A 34 -7.06 5.59 3.51
CA ILE A 34 -7.35 6.46 4.66
C ILE A 34 -8.86 6.56 4.90
N GLU A 35 -9.65 6.71 3.83
CA GLU A 35 -11.11 6.74 3.91
C GLU A 35 -11.66 5.41 4.44
N ASP A 36 -11.16 4.28 3.94
CA ASP A 36 -11.55 2.94 4.42
C ASP A 36 -11.23 2.76 5.92
N LEU A 37 -10.05 3.20 6.36
CA LEU A 37 -9.68 3.15 7.77
C LEU A 37 -10.58 4.04 8.63
N ALA A 38 -10.90 5.25 8.17
CA ALA A 38 -11.81 6.16 8.86
C ALA A 38 -13.22 5.56 8.99
N ASN A 39 -13.74 5.00 7.89
CA ASN A 39 -15.02 4.30 7.86
C ASN A 39 -15.04 3.07 8.79
N ALA A 40 -13.90 2.41 8.98
CA ALA A 40 -13.72 1.32 9.93
C ALA A 40 -13.54 1.79 11.39
N GLY A 41 -13.65 3.09 11.68
CA GLY A 41 -13.56 3.66 13.02
C GLY A 41 -12.12 3.88 13.50
N PHE A 42 -11.13 3.90 12.61
CA PHE A 42 -9.76 4.27 12.97
C PHE A 42 -9.55 5.78 12.81
N THR A 43 -8.68 6.33 13.65
CA THR A 43 -8.15 7.69 13.54
C THR A 43 -6.72 7.63 13.04
N MET A 44 -6.40 8.46 12.05
CA MET A 44 -5.05 8.57 11.51
C MET A 44 -4.10 9.22 12.51
N VAL A 45 -2.95 8.57 12.72
CA VAL A 45 -1.87 9.04 13.59
C VAL A 45 -0.73 9.60 12.77
N ALA A 46 -0.34 8.92 11.69
CA ALA A 46 0.69 9.37 10.77
C ALA A 46 0.48 8.80 9.37
N GLN A 47 0.88 9.57 8.36
CA GLN A 47 0.96 9.14 6.96
C GLN A 47 2.35 9.49 6.41
N MET A 48 2.90 8.60 5.60
CA MET A 48 4.14 8.85 4.86
C MET A 48 4.03 8.23 3.48
N SER A 49 4.47 8.99 2.48
CA SER A 49 4.64 8.51 1.11
C SER A 49 6.07 8.77 0.66
N ARG A 50 6.59 7.89 -0.19
CA ARG A 50 7.92 8.05 -0.79
C ARG A 50 7.95 7.55 -2.23
N GLU A 51 8.85 8.13 -3.01
CA GLU A 51 9.20 7.64 -4.35
C GLU A 51 9.78 6.22 -4.32
N PRO A 52 9.69 5.47 -5.43
CA PRO A 52 10.28 4.15 -5.55
C PRO A 52 11.80 4.19 -5.33
N GLY A 53 12.32 3.20 -4.59
CA GLY A 53 13.76 2.94 -4.56
C GLY A 53 14.27 2.27 -5.85
N PRO A 54 15.59 2.00 -5.98
CA PRO A 54 16.20 1.50 -7.21
C PRO A 54 15.64 0.17 -7.75
N ARG A 55 14.97 -0.63 -6.91
CA ARG A 55 14.40 -1.94 -7.28
C ARG A 55 12.87 -1.94 -7.24
N GLU A 56 12.27 -0.78 -7.02
CA GLU A 56 10.83 -0.63 -6.92
C GLU A 56 10.33 0.13 -8.14
N THR A 57 9.11 -0.19 -8.54
CA THR A 57 8.47 0.35 -9.74
C THR A 57 7.33 1.29 -9.41
N SER A 58 6.95 1.35 -8.13
CA SER A 58 5.77 2.08 -7.65
C SER A 58 6.15 2.81 -6.37
N PRO A 59 5.63 4.04 -6.16
CA PRO A 59 5.79 4.73 -4.89
C PRO A 59 5.21 3.88 -3.75
N GLN A 60 5.63 4.15 -2.52
CA GLN A 60 5.21 3.39 -1.35
C GLN A 60 4.55 4.31 -0.33
N ALA A 61 3.55 3.79 0.38
CA ALA A 61 2.91 4.47 1.49
C ALA A 61 2.97 3.63 2.77
N VAL A 62 3.07 4.32 3.90
CA VAL A 62 2.91 3.76 5.25
C VAL A 62 1.89 4.58 6.01
N LEU A 63 0.87 3.91 6.53
CA LEU A 63 -0.19 4.52 7.34
C LEU A 63 -0.14 3.94 8.76
N LEU A 64 -0.10 4.84 9.74
CA LEU A 64 -0.30 4.51 11.15
C LEU A 64 -1.66 5.06 11.57
N ALA A 65 -2.54 4.16 12.00
CA ALA A 65 -3.88 4.48 12.47
C ALA A 65 -4.15 3.73 13.78
N GLN A 66 -4.98 4.32 14.63
CA GLN A 66 -5.38 3.78 15.92
C GLN A 66 -6.89 3.72 15.99
N ARG A 67 -7.45 2.63 16.51
CA ARG A 67 -8.87 2.59 16.85
C ARG A 67 -9.05 3.22 18.24
N PRO A 68 -9.95 4.20 18.42
CA PRO A 68 -10.32 4.69 19.73
C PRO A 68 -10.82 3.56 20.64
N ALA A 69 -10.58 3.70 21.95
CA ALA A 69 -11.01 2.73 22.96
C ALA A 69 -12.53 2.75 23.16
#